data_AF-A4CKX4-F1
#
_entry.id   AF-A4CKX4-F1
#
_cell.length_a   1.000
_cell.length_b   1.000
_cell.length_c   1.000
_cell.angle_alpha   90.00
_cell.angle_beta   90.00
_cell.angle_gamma   90.00
#
_symmetry.space_group_name_H-M   'P 1'
#
loop_
_entity.id
_entity.type
_entity.pdbx_description
1 polymer ?
#
loop_
_entity_poly.entity_id
_entity_poly.type
_entity_poly.pdbx_seq_one_letter_code
_entity_poly.pdbx_strand_id
1 'polypeptide(L)'
;MDAEIKFTERSYRMSKLILILLTFAALAIMINIHPAVSRYLFGFPIVLSGCLGIMGTFYIVKGMHEPLTEKKVIAITVNLAMVVLMVAILFSNTIFRL
;
A
#
# COMPACT_ATOMS: atom_id res chain seq x y z
N MET A 1 -25.64 -3.29 -14.52
CA MET A 1 -25.35 -3.45 -13.07
C MET A 1 -23.87 -3.18 -12.76
N ASP A 2 -23.09 -2.59 -13.69
CA ASP A 2 -21.62 -2.56 -13.64
C ASP A 2 -21.00 -1.19 -13.32
N ALA A 3 -21.82 -0.15 -13.13
CA ALA A 3 -21.33 1.21 -12.89
C ALA A 3 -21.13 1.53 -11.39
N GLU A 4 -21.80 0.82 -10.48
CA GLU A 4 -21.90 1.21 -9.05
C GLU A 4 -20.64 0.95 -8.20
N ILE A 5 -19.69 0.13 -8.66
CA ILE A 5 -18.55 -0.32 -7.82
C ILE A 5 -17.20 -0.14 -8.53
N LYS A 6 -17.16 0.72 -9.55
CA LYS A 6 -15.99 0.85 -10.45
C LYS A 6 -14.76 1.38 -9.71
N PHE A 7 -14.94 2.32 -8.78
CA PHE A 7 -13.82 2.91 -8.04
C PHE A 7 -13.36 2.01 -6.89
N THR A 8 -14.29 1.38 -6.17
CA THR A 8 -14.00 0.38 -5.14
C THR A 8 -13.21 -0.79 -5.71
N GLU A 9 -13.60 -1.34 -6.86
CA GLU A 9 -12.89 -2.47 -7.49
C GLU A 9 -11.46 -2.08 -7.91
N ARG A 10 -11.26 -0.86 -8.45
CA ARG A 10 -9.92 -0.35 -8.78
C ARG A 10 -9.05 -0.18 -7.54
N SER A 11 -9.61 0.42 -6.49
CA SER A 11 -8.91 0.60 -5.22
C SER A 11 -8.55 -0.74 -4.57
N TYR A 12 -9.47 -1.71 -4.62
CA TYR A 12 -9.27 -3.06 -4.12
C TYR A 12 -8.18 -3.83 -4.88
N ARG A 13 -8.08 -3.66 -6.21
CA ARG A 13 -6.97 -4.22 -6.99
C ARG A 13 -5.62 -3.67 -6.55
N MET A 14 -5.53 -2.37 -6.26
CA MET A 14 -4.30 -1.78 -5.72
C MET A 14 -3.95 -2.38 -4.36
N SER A 15 -4.94 -2.58 -3.48
CA SER A 15 -4.73 -3.22 -2.17
C SER A 15 -4.21 -4.65 -2.30
N LYS A 16 -4.71 -5.44 -3.25
CA LYS A 16 -4.14 -6.78 -3.52
C LYS A 16 -2.68 -6.72 -3.93
N LEU A 17 -2.32 -5.77 -4.80
CA LEU A 17 -0.93 -5.60 -5.24
C LEU A 17 -0.03 -5.18 -4.07
N ILE A 18 -0.49 -4.27 -3.21
CA ILE A 18 0.21 -3.89 -1.98
C ILE A 18 0.46 -5.13 -1.12
N LEU A 19 -0.56 -5.96 -0.87
CA LEU A 19 -0.39 -7.16 -0.05
C LEU A 19 0.65 -8.14 -0.64
N ILE A 20 0.65 -8.32 -1.96
CA ILE A 20 1.65 -9.15 -2.65
C ILE A 20 3.06 -8.56 -2.49
N LEU A 21 3.22 -7.25 -2.72
CA LEU A 21 4.50 -6.56 -2.57
C LEU A 21 5.03 -6.63 -1.14
N LEU A 22 4.16 -6.45 -0.13
CA LEU A 22 4.53 -6.56 1.27
C LEU A 22 4.90 -7.99 1.66
N THR A 23 4.21 -8.98 1.11
CA THR A 23 4.55 -10.40 1.31
C THR A 23 5.93 -10.70 0.73
N PHE A 24 6.23 -10.20 -0.48
CA PHE A 24 7.54 -10.33 -1.09
C PHE A 24 8.63 -9.64 -0.25
N ALA A 25 8.36 -8.42 0.25
CA ALA A 25 9.28 -7.68 1.11
C ALA A 25 9.58 -8.45 2.41
N ALA A 26 8.56 -9.04 3.03
CA ALA A 26 8.71 -9.85 4.24
C ALA A 26 9.55 -11.10 3.98
N LEU A 27 9.28 -11.83 2.88
CA LEU A 27 10.07 -12.99 2.49
C LEU A 27 11.54 -12.63 2.21
N ALA A 28 11.77 -11.51 1.52
CA ALA A 28 13.13 -11.04 1.24
C ALA A 28 13.94 -10.73 2.51
N ILE A 29 13.29 -10.20 3.56
CA ILE A 29 13.93 -10.03 4.87
C ILE A 29 14.25 -11.40 5.49
N MET A 30 13.29 -12.33 5.46
CA MET A 30 13.46 -13.66 6.08
C MET A 30 14.62 -14.46 5.48
N ILE A 31 14.87 -14.33 4.18
CA ILE A 31 15.98 -15.05 3.50
C ILE A 31 17.35 -14.50 3.93
N ASN A 32 17.42 -13.30 4.53
CA ASN A 32 18.63 -12.71 5.11
C ASN A 32 19.87 -12.78 4.19
N ILE A 33 19.67 -12.46 2.91
CA ILE A 33 20.77 -12.30 1.94
C ILE A 33 21.57 -11.04 2.31
N HIS A 34 22.87 -11.02 1.97
CA HIS A 34 23.83 -9.94 2.14
C HIS A 34 23.16 -8.55 2.37
N PRO A 35 23.51 -7.82 3.45
CA PRO A 35 22.72 -6.69 3.97
C PRO A 35 22.40 -5.57 2.96
N ALA A 36 23.28 -5.32 1.99
CA ALA A 36 23.04 -4.37 0.90
C ALA A 36 21.87 -4.80 -0.01
N VAL A 37 21.80 -6.08 -0.37
CA VAL A 37 20.76 -6.63 -1.26
C VAL A 37 19.41 -6.68 -0.55
N SER A 38 19.40 -7.08 0.73
CA SER A 38 18.18 -7.08 1.55
C SER A 38 17.55 -5.67 1.66
N ARG A 39 18.38 -4.62 1.80
CA ARG A 39 17.89 -3.22 1.82
C ARG A 39 17.15 -2.83 0.55
N TYR A 40 17.66 -3.20 -0.62
CA TYR A 40 16.98 -2.90 -1.89
C TYR A 40 15.72 -3.75 -2.08
N LEU A 41 15.81 -5.06 -1.79
CA LEU A 41 14.68 -5.99 -1.90
C LEU A 41 13.53 -5.66 -0.96
N PHE A 42 13.81 -5.01 0.18
CA PHE A 42 12.80 -4.51 1.10
C PHE A 42 12.31 -3.11 0.72
N GLY A 43 13.24 -2.19 0.45
CA GLY A 43 12.92 -0.79 0.21
C GLY A 43 12.11 -0.57 -1.07
N PHE A 44 12.42 -1.28 -2.14
CA PHE A 44 11.75 -1.10 -3.42
C PHE A 44 10.25 -1.49 -3.39
N PRO A 45 9.84 -2.67 -2.89
CA PRO A 45 8.43 -3.01 -2.71
C PRO A 45 7.68 -2.07 -1.78
N ILE A 46 8.35 -1.53 -0.74
CA ILE A 46 7.73 -0.55 0.16
C ILE A 46 7.44 0.76 -0.57
N VAL A 47 8.40 1.32 -1.30
CA VAL A 47 8.20 2.56 -2.07
C VAL A 47 7.09 2.39 -3.09
N LEU A 48 7.10 1.29 -3.86
CA LEU A 48 6.01 0.97 -4.80
C LEU A 48 4.66 0.85 -4.10
N SER A 49 4.60 0.13 -2.98
CA SER A 49 3.37 -0.01 -2.18
C SER A 49 2.84 1.34 -1.72
N GLY A 50 3.71 2.29 -1.34
CA GLY A 50 3.29 3.64 -0.98
C GLY A 50 2.66 4.40 -2.13
N CYS A 51 3.26 4.36 -3.32
CA CYS A 51 2.67 4.96 -4.52
C CYS A 51 1.29 4.36 -4.83
N LEU A 52 1.16 3.03 -4.73
CA LEU A 52 -0.13 2.34 -4.89
C LEU A 52 -1.14 2.73 -3.81
N GLY A 53 -0.70 2.89 -2.56
CA GLY A 53 -1.55 3.32 -1.44
C GLY A 53 -2.11 4.73 -1.66
N ILE A 54 -1.28 5.66 -2.15
CA ILE A 54 -1.72 7.01 -2.51
C ILE A 54 -2.77 6.95 -3.63
N MET A 55 -2.47 6.24 -4.74
CA MET A 55 -3.41 6.08 -5.85
C MET A 55 -4.71 5.39 -5.43
N GLY A 56 -4.63 4.35 -4.59
CA GLY A 56 -5.76 3.62 -4.04
C GLY A 56 -6.65 4.51 -3.17
N THR A 57 -6.04 5.40 -2.38
CA THR A 57 -6.72 6.42 -1.57
C THR A 57 -7.45 7.43 -2.45
N PHE A 58 -6.85 7.89 -3.56
CA PHE A 58 -7.57 8.73 -4.54
C PHE A 58 -8.81 8.05 -5.10
N TYR A 59 -8.77 6.75 -5.38
CA TYR A 59 -9.94 6.00 -5.84
C TYR A 59 -11.01 5.84 -4.75
N ILE A 60 -10.61 5.68 -3.48
CA ILE A 60 -11.56 5.65 -2.34
C ILE A 60 -12.32 6.97 -2.24
N VAL A 61 -11.62 8.11 -2.31
CA VAL A 61 -12.25 9.43 -2.23
C VAL A 61 -13.23 9.63 -3.38
N LYS A 62 -12.86 9.25 -4.61
CA LYS A 62 -13.77 9.31 -5.76
C LYS A 62 -14.97 8.37 -5.65
N GLY A 63 -14.78 7.19 -5.06
CA GLY A 63 -15.80 6.17 -4.84
C GLY A 63 -16.57 6.29 -3.53
N MET A 64 -16.54 7.45 -2.85
CA MET A 64 -17.20 7.61 -1.55
C MET A 64 -18.70 7.31 -1.58
N HIS A 65 -19.37 7.67 -2.66
CA HIS A 65 -20.80 7.46 -2.90
C HIS A 65 -21.17 5.99 -3.16
N GLU A 66 -20.21 5.12 -3.45
CA GLU A 66 -20.45 3.68 -3.66
C GLU A 66 -20.82 2.98 -2.32
N PRO A 67 -21.64 1.92 -2.33
CA PRO A 67 -22.05 1.24 -1.11
C PRO A 67 -20.86 0.65 -0.34
N LEU A 68 -20.99 0.59 0.99
CA LEU A 68 -20.01 -0.08 1.86
C LEU A 68 -20.11 -1.60 1.65
N THR A 69 -19.07 -2.15 1.03
CA THR A 69 -18.90 -3.60 0.81
C THR A 69 -17.59 -4.06 1.46
N GLU A 70 -17.42 -5.37 1.65
CA GLU A 70 -16.18 -5.96 2.18
C GLU A 70 -14.94 -5.50 1.39
N LYS A 71 -15.04 -5.46 0.06
CA LYS A 71 -13.97 -4.97 -0.82
C LYS A 71 -13.61 -3.52 -0.54
N LYS A 72 -14.61 -2.65 -0.28
CA LYS A 72 -14.40 -1.25 0.05
C LYS A 72 -13.71 -1.09 1.40
N VAL A 73 -14.09 -1.90 2.41
CA VAL A 73 -13.42 -1.91 3.71
C VAL A 73 -11.96 -2.31 3.58
N ILE A 74 -11.66 -3.41 2.86
CA ILE A 74 -10.28 -3.85 2.63
C ILE A 74 -9.49 -2.76 1.87
N ALA A 75 -10.10 -2.18 0.84
CA ALA A 75 -9.47 -1.13 0.05
C ALA A 75 -9.09 0.08 0.91
N ILE A 76 -10.03 0.55 1.74
CA ILE A 76 -9.82 1.65 2.69
C ILE A 76 -8.66 1.31 3.63
N THR A 77 -8.76 0.20 4.35
CA THR A 77 -7.79 -0.18 5.38
C THR A 77 -6.38 -0.33 4.81
N VAL A 78 -6.20 -1.11 3.74
CA VAL A 78 -4.87 -1.41 3.20
C VAL A 78 -4.23 -0.18 2.57
N ASN A 79 -4.98 0.59 1.77
CA ASN A 79 -4.41 1.75 1.09
C ASN A 79 -4.05 2.87 2.09
N LEU A 80 -4.93 3.18 3.04
CA LEU A 80 -4.64 4.18 4.07
C LEU A 80 -3.51 3.74 5.01
N ALA A 81 -3.50 2.49 5.46
CA ALA A 81 -2.42 1.98 6.30
C ALA A 81 -1.06 2.12 5.60
N MET A 82 -1.00 1.84 4.30
CA MET A 82 0.24 1.98 3.53
C MET A 82 0.68 3.44 3.39
N VAL A 83 -0.26 4.38 3.21
CA VAL A 83 0.06 5.82 3.20
C VAL A 83 0.60 6.27 4.56
N VAL A 84 -0.06 5.87 5.65
CA VAL A 84 0.39 6.19 7.02
C VAL A 84 1.78 5.60 7.29
N LEU A 85 2.02 4.35 6.88
CA LEU A 85 3.33 3.71 6.98
C LEU A 85 4.40 4.51 6.22
N MET A 86 4.10 4.94 4.99
CA MET A 86 5.04 5.72 4.19
C MET A 86 5.38 7.07 4.86
N VAL A 87 4.36 7.76 5.36
CA VAL A 87 4.53 9.00 6.12
C VAL A 87 5.40 8.76 7.36
N ALA A 88 5.12 7.71 8.13
CA ALA A 88 5.91 7.37 9.31
C ALA A 88 7.39 7.08 8.99
N ILE A 89 7.66 6.35 7.90
CA ILE A 89 9.04 6.08 7.44
C ILE A 89 9.76 7.37 7.04
N LEU A 90 9.10 8.26 6.31
CA LEU A 90 9.66 9.55 5.91
C LEU A 90 9.95 10.45 7.12
N PHE A 91 9.00 10.56 8.05
CA PHE A 91 9.19 11.31 9.29
C PHE A 91 10.32 10.73 10.14
N SER A 92 10.36 9.41 10.31
CA SER A 92 11.43 8.74 11.04
C SER A 92 12.80 9.06 10.44
N ASN A 93 12.95 8.94 9.11
CA ASN A 93 14.20 9.26 8.44
C ASN A 93 14.58 10.75 8.48
N THR A 94 13.60 11.65 8.60
CA THR A 94 13.85 13.09 8.66
C THR A 94 14.21 13.54 10.07
N ILE A 95 13.46 13.09 11.08
CA ILE A 95 13.68 13.46 12.49
C ILE A 95 14.95 12.83 13.04
N PHE A 96 15.25 11.56 12.74
CA PHE A 96 16.48 10.91 13.24
C PHE A 96 17.78 11.42 12.59
N ARG A 97 17.68 12.26 11.55
CA ARG A 97 18.84 12.88 10.88
C ARG A 97 19.04 14.36 11.25
N LEU A 98 18.09 14.96 11.97
CA LEU A 98 18.16 16.31 12.54
C LEU A 98 18.79 16.26 13.94
#